data_AF-A0A0C1U9G9-F1
#
_entry.id   AF-A0A0C1U9G9-F1
#
_cell.length_a   1.000
_cell.length_b   1.000
_cell.length_c   1.000
_cell.angle_alpha   90.00
_cell.angle_beta   90.00
_cell.angle_gamma   90.00
#
_symmetry.space_group_name_H-M   'P 1'
#
loop_
_entity.id
_entity.type
_entity.pdbx_description
1 polymer ?
#
loop_
_entity_poly.entity_id
_entity_poly.type
_entity_poly.pdbx_seq_one_letter_code
_entity_poly.pdbx_strand_id
1 'polypeptide(L)'
;MNDQDVWHAAVAAVTGEYLRLPQPVRAMLREKGSAIRAAKEELHRLAHEMGSSVICASCGGECCLRGKYHFTVADLLIYRSTNAELFEPRFGRDFCPYLGDAGCLMQPALRPFNCITFNCERVEGLWEPERIDEFYRRERELCRLYGEFEALLGSRARQGLLMVQADRLRPL
;
A
#
# COMPACT_ATOMS: atom_id res chain seq x y z
N MET A 1 -1.07 -3.35 -24.96
CA MET A 1 -0.41 -3.67 -23.68
C MET A 1 -1.51 -3.90 -22.66
N ASN A 2 -1.58 -5.09 -22.08
CA ASN A 2 -2.59 -5.40 -21.05
C ASN A 2 -2.09 -4.94 -19.66
N ASP A 3 -2.93 -5.00 -18.62
CA ASP A 3 -2.53 -4.58 -17.26
C ASP A 3 -1.33 -5.36 -16.71
N GLN A 4 -1.19 -6.63 -17.09
CA GLN A 4 -0.09 -7.51 -16.67
C GLN A 4 1.24 -7.03 -17.24
N ASP A 5 1.27 -6.69 -18.52
CA ASP A 5 2.43 -6.12 -19.20
C ASP A 5 2.83 -4.77 -18.59
N VAL A 6 1.84 -3.91 -18.30
CA VAL A 6 2.06 -2.60 -17.65
C VAL A 6 2.65 -2.79 -16.26
N TRP A 7 2.12 -3.73 -15.48
CA TRP A 7 2.64 -4.07 -14.16
C TRP A 7 4.10 -4.49 -14.23
N HIS A 8 4.45 -5.46 -15.08
CA HIS A 8 5.83 -5.93 -15.21
C HIS A 8 6.79 -4.82 -15.65
N ALA A 9 6.39 -4.01 -16.64
CA ALA A 9 7.20 -2.89 -17.10
C ALA A 9 7.45 -1.85 -15.99
N ALA A 10 6.40 -1.47 -15.26
CA ALA A 10 6.50 -0.49 -14.17
C ALA A 10 7.32 -1.03 -12.98
N VAL A 11 7.13 -2.30 -12.61
CA VAL A 11 7.93 -2.96 -11.57
C VAL A 11 9.40 -3.00 -11.94
N ALA A 12 9.72 -3.40 -13.17
CA ALA A 12 11.11 -3.46 -13.66
C ALA A 12 11.76 -2.09 -13.65
N ALA A 13 11.06 -1.06 -14.16
CA ALA A 13 11.56 0.31 -14.21
C ALA A 13 11.87 0.87 -12.81
N VAL A 14 10.90 0.85 -11.90
CA VAL A 14 11.06 1.37 -10.53
C VAL A 14 12.09 0.57 -9.74
N THR A 15 12.14 -0.76 -9.92
CA THR A 15 13.15 -1.60 -9.26
C THR A 15 14.55 -1.26 -9.78
N GLY A 16 14.71 -1.06 -11.08
CA GLY A 16 15.99 -0.65 -11.68
C GLY A 16 16.44 0.74 -11.24
N GLU A 17 15.53 1.68 -11.01
CA GLU A 17 15.82 2.97 -10.39
C GLU A 17 16.28 2.79 -8.94
N TYR A 18 15.53 2.05 -8.13
CA TYR A 18 15.87 1.77 -6.73
C TYR A 18 17.26 1.13 -6.56
N LEU A 19 17.62 0.18 -7.42
CA LEU A 19 18.92 -0.50 -7.37
C LEU A 19 20.09 0.44 -7.71
N ARG A 20 19.85 1.50 -8.49
CA ARG A 20 20.86 2.52 -8.85
C ARG A 20 20.98 3.63 -7.81
N LEU A 21 20.06 3.72 -6.84
CA LEU A 21 20.13 4.73 -5.78
C LEU A 21 21.41 4.55 -4.94
N PRO A 22 22.06 5.66 -4.53
CA PRO A 22 23.17 5.61 -3.60
C PRO A 22 22.83 4.86 -2.30
N GLN A 23 23.80 4.16 -1.73
CA GLN A 23 23.61 3.41 -0.48
C GLN A 23 23.00 4.25 0.66
N PRO A 24 23.41 5.52 0.90
CA PRO A 24 22.79 6.36 1.93
C PRO A 24 21.30 6.59 1.69
N VAL A 25 20.90 6.82 0.44
CA VAL A 25 19.48 7.02 0.06
C VAL A 25 18.68 5.75 0.31
N ARG A 26 19.20 4.58 -0.10
CA ARG A 26 18.53 3.30 0.17
C ARG A 26 18.41 3.00 1.67
N ALA A 27 19.39 3.43 2.47
CA ALA A 27 19.32 3.31 3.93
C ALA A 27 18.19 4.16 4.52
N MET A 28 18.05 5.42 4.09
CA MET A 28 16.97 6.31 4.51
C MET A 28 15.59 5.77 4.09
N LEU A 29 15.46 5.24 2.87
CA LEU A 29 14.22 4.62 2.41
C LEU A 29 13.83 3.41 3.25
N ARG A 30 14.80 2.57 3.64
CA ARG A 30 14.57 1.41 4.51
C ARG A 30 14.12 1.83 5.91
N GLU A 31 14.75 2.85 6.48
CA GLU A 31 14.39 3.39 7.79
C GLU A 31 12.95 3.93 7.79
N LYS A 32 12.63 4.85 6.87
CA LYS A 32 11.28 5.41 6.75
C LYS A 32 10.24 4.36 6.37
N GLY A 33 10.59 3.46 5.45
CA GLY A 33 9.77 2.32 5.09
C GLY A 33 9.48 1.41 6.29
N SER A 34 10.43 1.25 7.20
CA SER A 34 10.21 0.49 8.45
C SER A 34 9.20 1.16 9.38
N ALA A 35 9.27 2.49 9.53
CA ALA A 35 8.30 3.24 10.31
C ALA A 35 6.88 3.14 9.70
N ILE A 36 6.76 3.29 8.37
CA ILE A 36 5.49 3.14 7.65
C ILE A 36 4.89 1.75 7.85
N ARG A 37 5.70 0.70 7.70
CA ARG A 37 5.26 -0.69 7.91
C ARG A 37 4.74 -0.92 9.32
N ALA A 38 5.44 -0.42 10.34
CA ALA A 38 5.03 -0.53 11.73
C ALA A 38 3.70 0.18 11.99
N ALA A 39 3.52 1.40 11.47
CA ALA A 39 2.27 2.15 11.58
C ALA A 39 1.11 1.45 10.86
N LYS A 40 1.35 0.84 9.70
CA LYS A 40 0.34 0.06 8.98
C LYS A 40 -0.09 -1.20 9.74
N GLU A 41 0.86 -1.90 10.34
CA GLU A 41 0.57 -3.09 11.15
C GLU A 41 -0.30 -2.72 12.36
N GLU A 42 0.01 -1.60 13.01
CA GLU A 42 -0.77 -1.10 14.14
C GLU A 42 -2.20 -0.71 13.76
N LEU A 43 -2.37 0.02 12.65
CA LEU A 43 -3.70 0.34 12.12
C LEU A 43 -4.50 -0.91 11.76
N HIS A 44 -3.84 -1.90 11.15
CA HIS A 44 -4.47 -3.18 10.86
C HIS A 44 -4.90 -3.91 12.14
N ARG A 45 -4.03 -3.96 13.16
CA ARG A 45 -4.32 -4.58 14.45
C ARG A 45 -5.53 -3.94 15.10
N LEU A 46 -5.58 -2.60 15.17
CA LEU A 46 -6.72 -1.86 15.71
C LEU A 46 -8.01 -2.22 14.94
N ALA A 47 -8.01 -2.10 13.61
CA ALA A 47 -9.18 -2.44 12.80
C ALA A 47 -9.61 -3.91 12.99
N HIS A 48 -8.66 -4.83 13.12
CA HIS A 48 -8.93 -6.25 13.33
C HIS A 48 -9.56 -6.53 14.69
N GLU A 49 -9.00 -5.98 15.77
CA GLU A 49 -9.53 -6.09 17.14
C GLU A 49 -10.95 -5.54 17.24
N MET A 50 -11.28 -4.55 16.41
CA MET A 50 -12.62 -3.97 16.34
C MET A 50 -13.54 -4.66 15.30
N GLY A 51 -13.19 -5.87 14.85
CA GLY A 51 -14.11 -6.74 14.11
C GLY A 51 -14.21 -6.49 12.60
N SER A 52 -13.32 -5.68 12.01
CA SER A 52 -13.34 -5.43 10.55
C SER A 52 -13.29 -6.70 9.71
N SER A 53 -12.60 -7.76 10.16
CA SER A 53 -12.50 -9.04 9.45
C SER A 53 -13.86 -9.71 9.20
N VAL A 54 -14.73 -9.70 10.21
CA VAL A 54 -16.08 -10.28 10.14
C VAL A 54 -16.95 -9.45 9.20
N ILE A 55 -16.88 -8.12 9.29
CA ILE A 55 -17.68 -7.25 8.44
C ILE A 55 -17.24 -7.36 6.97
N CYS A 56 -15.94 -7.31 6.70
CA CYS A 56 -15.41 -7.40 5.35
C CYS A 56 -15.78 -8.74 4.68
N ALA A 57 -15.76 -9.84 5.44
CA ALA A 57 -16.23 -11.14 4.95
C ALA A 57 -17.74 -11.12 4.64
N SER A 58 -18.54 -10.43 5.46
CA SER A 58 -20.01 -10.35 5.28
C SER A 58 -20.45 -9.48 4.11
N CYS A 59 -19.67 -8.46 3.73
CA CYS A 59 -19.97 -7.59 2.58
C CYS A 59 -19.28 -8.01 1.28
N GLY A 60 -18.52 -9.12 1.30
CA GLY A 60 -17.79 -9.59 0.12
C GLY A 60 -16.65 -8.65 -0.33
N GLY A 61 -16.20 -7.74 0.53
CA GLY A 61 -15.09 -6.84 0.23
C GLY A 61 -15.40 -5.81 -0.87
N GLU A 62 -16.56 -5.15 -0.84
CA GLU A 62 -16.89 -4.08 -1.81
C GLU A 62 -15.82 -2.99 -1.90
N CYS A 63 -15.17 -2.64 -0.78
CA CYS A 63 -14.04 -1.71 -0.77
C CYS A 63 -12.83 -2.26 -1.56
N CYS A 64 -12.63 -3.58 -1.58
CA CYS A 64 -11.61 -4.23 -2.38
C CYS A 64 -11.92 -4.12 -3.88
N LEU A 65 -13.16 -3.96 -4.35
CA LEU A 65 -13.44 -3.83 -5.80
C LEU A 65 -12.74 -2.62 -6.44
N ARG A 66 -12.41 -1.59 -5.65
CA ARG A 66 -11.73 -0.37 -6.12
C ARG A 66 -10.20 -0.43 -6.02
N GLY A 67 -9.64 -1.52 -5.51
CA GLY A 67 -8.23 -1.62 -5.12
C GLY A 67 -7.21 -1.63 -6.27
N LYS A 68 -7.63 -1.85 -7.53
CA LYS A 68 -6.72 -2.02 -8.69
C LYS A 68 -5.61 -0.97 -8.76
N TYR A 69 -5.94 0.29 -8.55
CA TYR A 69 -5.01 1.42 -8.70
C TYR A 69 -4.36 1.88 -7.38
N HIS A 70 -4.61 1.19 -6.27
CA HIS A 70 -4.12 1.63 -4.96
C HIS A 70 -2.63 1.37 -4.77
N PHE A 71 -2.04 0.37 -5.44
CA PHE A 71 -0.62 0.08 -5.30
C PHE A 71 0.23 1.13 -6.01
N THR A 72 1.07 1.84 -5.25
CA THR A 72 1.83 3.00 -5.72
C THR A 72 3.32 2.69 -5.90
N VAL A 73 4.05 3.65 -6.47
CA VAL A 73 5.53 3.63 -6.49
C VAL A 73 6.09 3.57 -5.07
N ALA A 74 5.52 4.31 -4.11
CA ALA A 74 5.96 4.26 -2.72
C ALA A 74 5.81 2.85 -2.12
N ASP A 75 4.69 2.18 -2.38
CA ASP A 75 4.46 0.82 -1.89
C ASP A 75 5.49 -0.16 -2.46
N LEU A 76 5.81 -0.06 -3.76
CA LEU A 76 6.87 -0.86 -4.37
C LEU A 76 8.24 -0.58 -3.76
N LEU A 77 8.60 0.68 -3.52
CA LEU A 77 9.88 1.02 -2.89
C LEU A 77 9.96 0.52 -1.46
N ILE A 78 8.87 0.55 -0.70
CA ILE A 78 8.78 -0.08 0.63
C ILE A 78 9.02 -1.58 0.50
N TYR A 79 8.37 -2.28 -0.45
CA TYR A 79 8.64 -3.70 -0.72
C TYR A 79 10.12 -3.95 -0.98
N ARG A 80 10.74 -3.19 -1.90
CA ARG A 80 12.16 -3.33 -2.26
C ARG A 80 13.14 -2.96 -1.14
N SER A 81 12.67 -2.24 -0.12
CA SER A 81 13.45 -1.98 1.10
C SER A 81 13.48 -3.17 2.08
N THR A 82 12.71 -4.22 1.80
CA THR A 82 12.63 -5.46 2.57
C THR A 82 13.19 -6.66 1.79
N ASN A 83 13.26 -7.82 2.44
CA ASN A 83 13.57 -9.10 1.80
C ASN A 83 12.30 -9.86 1.37
N ALA A 84 11.12 -9.22 1.39
CA ALA A 84 9.89 -9.87 0.96
C ALA A 84 9.86 -10.05 -0.57
N GLU A 85 9.40 -11.21 -1.01
CA GLU A 85 9.07 -11.41 -2.42
C GLU A 85 7.88 -10.54 -2.81
N LEU A 86 7.93 -9.99 -4.03
CA LEU A 86 6.81 -9.23 -4.57
C LEU A 86 5.74 -10.22 -5.02
N PHE A 87 4.49 -9.93 -4.67
CA PHE A 87 3.34 -10.72 -5.13
C PHE A 87 3.12 -10.55 -6.65
N GLU A 88 2.44 -11.53 -7.25
CA GLU A 88 1.99 -11.46 -8.64
C GLU A 88 0.48 -11.15 -8.68
N PRO A 89 0.06 -9.97 -9.19
CA PRO A 89 -1.36 -9.63 -9.28
C PRO A 89 -2.11 -10.57 -10.24
N ARG A 90 -3.38 -10.82 -9.96
CA ARG A 90 -4.27 -11.65 -10.79
C ARG A 90 -5.22 -10.76 -11.60
N PHE A 91 -4.69 -10.11 -12.63
CA PHE A 91 -5.50 -9.30 -13.54
C PHE A 91 -6.51 -10.15 -14.32
N GLY A 92 -7.57 -9.53 -14.86
CA GLY A 92 -8.64 -10.20 -15.60
C GLY A 92 -9.78 -10.75 -14.74
N ARG A 93 -9.87 -10.30 -13.48
CA ARG A 93 -10.99 -10.56 -12.57
C ARG A 93 -11.81 -9.27 -12.37
N ASP A 94 -13.07 -9.40 -12.01
CA ASP A 94 -13.99 -8.26 -11.76
C ASP A 94 -13.78 -7.60 -10.37
N PHE A 95 -12.79 -8.06 -9.62
CA PHE A 95 -12.43 -7.57 -8.29
C PHE A 95 -10.94 -7.24 -8.20
N CYS A 96 -10.48 -6.72 -7.05
CA CYS A 96 -9.09 -6.30 -6.90
C CYS A 96 -8.10 -7.42 -7.30
N PRO A 97 -7.13 -7.12 -8.18
CA PRO A 97 -6.15 -8.10 -8.65
C PRO A 97 -5.21 -8.58 -7.55
N TYR A 98 -5.18 -7.89 -6.40
CA TYR A 98 -4.38 -8.24 -5.24
C TYR A 98 -5.14 -9.11 -4.23
N LEU A 99 -6.37 -9.54 -4.54
CA LEU A 99 -7.14 -10.48 -3.73
C LEU A 99 -6.92 -11.91 -4.25
N GLY A 100 -6.24 -12.72 -3.46
CA GLY A 100 -6.10 -14.17 -3.66
C GLY A 100 -7.25 -14.94 -3.02
N ASP A 101 -7.20 -16.27 -3.13
CA ASP A 101 -8.29 -17.14 -2.69
C ASP A 101 -8.39 -17.22 -1.15
N ALA A 102 -7.29 -16.96 -0.44
CA ALA A 102 -7.21 -16.91 1.02
C ALA A 102 -7.19 -15.46 1.58
N GLY A 103 -7.51 -14.46 0.76
CA GLY A 103 -7.44 -13.04 1.12
C GLY A 103 -6.36 -12.28 0.36
N CYS A 104 -5.99 -11.09 0.85
CA CYS A 104 -5.05 -10.22 0.14
C CYS A 104 -3.68 -10.90 -0.03
N LEU A 105 -3.10 -10.79 -1.23
CA LEU A 105 -1.75 -11.28 -1.54
C LEU A 105 -0.64 -10.53 -0.79
N MET A 106 -1.00 -9.43 -0.12
CA MET A 106 -0.09 -8.59 0.65
C MET A 106 -0.33 -8.73 2.14
N GLN A 107 0.76 -8.90 2.89
CA GLN A 107 0.75 -8.76 4.35
C GLN A 107 0.29 -7.35 4.75
N PRO A 108 -0.38 -7.18 5.90
CA PRO A 108 -0.95 -5.89 6.30
C PRO A 108 0.05 -4.72 6.26
N ALA A 109 1.23 -4.87 6.86
CA ALA A 109 2.32 -3.88 6.78
C ALA A 109 2.73 -3.45 5.36
N LEU A 110 2.43 -4.25 4.34
CA LEU A 110 2.82 -4.03 2.95
C LEU A 110 1.65 -3.65 2.03
N ARG A 111 0.41 -3.60 2.55
CA ARG A 111 -0.75 -3.16 1.78
C ARG A 111 -0.67 -1.65 1.51
N PRO A 112 -1.26 -1.15 0.40
CA PRO A 112 -1.30 0.28 0.11
C PRO A 112 -1.91 1.11 1.23
N PHE A 113 -1.53 2.39 1.31
CA PHE A 113 -2.07 3.35 2.29
C PHE A 113 -3.60 3.27 2.40
N ASN A 114 -4.32 3.48 1.29
CA ASN A 114 -5.79 3.44 1.26
C ASN A 114 -6.37 2.10 1.72
N CYS A 115 -5.65 0.99 1.52
CA CYS A 115 -6.11 -0.34 1.92
C CYS A 115 -5.98 -0.61 3.42
N ILE A 116 -5.26 0.25 4.15
CA ILE A 116 -5.04 0.16 5.60
C ILE A 116 -5.78 1.26 6.36
N THR A 117 -5.98 2.42 5.75
CA THR A 117 -6.62 3.58 6.40
C THR A 117 -8.12 3.67 6.18
N PHE A 118 -8.66 3.00 5.16
CA PHE A 118 -10.08 3.03 4.87
C PHE A 118 -10.87 2.05 5.76
N ASN A 119 -11.81 2.59 6.53
CA ASN A 119 -12.90 1.84 7.15
C ASN A 119 -14.23 2.37 6.60
N CYS A 120 -15.21 1.48 6.39
CA CYS A 120 -16.55 1.92 6.02
C CYS A 120 -17.37 2.27 7.27
N GLU A 121 -18.44 3.04 7.09
CA GLU A 121 -19.34 3.45 8.19
C GLU A 121 -19.87 2.26 8.99
N ARG A 122 -20.09 1.11 8.35
CA ARG A 122 -20.51 -0.12 9.03
C ARG A 122 -19.44 -0.68 9.97
N VAL A 123 -18.18 -0.52 9.61
CA VAL A 123 -17.04 -0.90 10.45
C VAL A 123 -16.94 0.08 11.62
N GLU A 124 -16.91 1.38 11.34
CA GLU A 124 -16.77 2.40 12.39
C GLU A 124 -17.96 2.44 13.35
N GLY A 125 -19.17 2.16 12.88
CA GLY A 125 -20.38 2.14 13.71
C GLY A 125 -20.41 1.04 14.79
N LEU A 126 -19.43 0.13 14.81
CA LEU A 126 -19.26 -0.85 15.88
C LEU A 126 -18.20 -0.44 16.92
N TRP A 127 -17.53 0.69 16.72
CA TRP A 127 -16.36 1.07 17.49
C TRP A 127 -16.73 2.10 18.55
N GLU A 128 -16.14 1.96 19.73
CA GLU A 128 -16.24 3.00 20.75
C GLU A 128 -15.55 4.29 20.27
N PRO A 129 -16.09 5.48 20.60
CA PRO A 129 -15.53 6.76 20.13
C PRO A 129 -14.03 6.91 20.39
N GLU A 130 -13.53 6.45 21.53
CA GLU A 130 -12.12 6.54 21.89
C GLU A 130 -11.22 5.71 20.97
N ARG A 131 -11.74 4.58 20.46
CA ARG A 131 -11.04 3.70 19.53
C ARG A 131 -11.01 4.28 18.12
N ILE A 132 -12.09 4.94 17.71
CA ILE A 132 -12.16 5.71 16.47
C ILE A 132 -11.10 6.82 16.51
N ASP A 133 -11.06 7.58 17.61
CA ASP A 133 -10.05 8.64 17.82
C ASP A 133 -8.62 8.11 17.82
N GLU A 134 -8.39 6.94 18.43
CA GLU A 134 -7.10 6.25 18.39
C GLU A 134 -6.71 5.88 16.95
N PHE A 135 -7.61 5.26 16.18
CA PHE A 135 -7.38 4.89 14.79
C PHE A 135 -7.00 6.12 13.95
N TYR A 136 -7.80 7.19 14.00
CA TYR A 136 -7.55 8.39 13.22
C TYR A 136 -6.30 9.16 13.66
N ARG A 137 -5.89 9.05 14.94
CA ARG A 137 -4.60 9.57 15.40
C ARG A 137 -3.43 8.83 14.75
N ARG A 138 -3.53 7.50 14.64
CA ARG A 138 -2.52 6.66 13.97
C ARG A 138 -2.52 6.86 12.45
N GLU A 139 -3.68 7.06 11.85
CA GLU A 139 -3.82 7.37 10.42
C GLU A 139 -3.13 8.70 10.06
N ARG A 140 -3.31 9.75 10.88
CA ARG A 140 -2.58 11.02 10.71
C ARG A 140 -1.06 10.85 10.81
N GLU A 141 -0.59 9.99 11.71
CA GLU A 141 0.84 9.67 11.80
C GLU A 141 1.33 8.94 10.55
N LEU A 142 0.56 7.99 10.03
CA LEU A 142 0.88 7.33 8.77
C LEU A 142 0.92 8.33 7.59
N CYS A 143 -0.04 9.27 7.53
CA CYS A 143 -0.06 10.36 6.56
C CYS A 143 1.24 11.19 6.62
N ARG A 144 1.68 11.55 7.83
CA ARG A 144 2.93 12.30 8.06
C ARG A 144 4.15 11.52 7.55
N LEU A 145 4.24 10.23 7.87
CA LEU A 145 5.33 9.35 7.42
C LEU A 145 5.38 9.22 5.91
N TYR A 146 4.23 9.08 5.24
CA TYR A 146 4.17 9.07 3.77
C TYR A 146 4.59 10.41 3.18
N GLY A 147 4.22 11.54 3.79
CA GLY A 147 4.68 12.86 3.36
C GLY A 147 6.20 13.02 3.46
N GLU A 148 6.83 12.53 4.52
CA GLU A 148 8.29 12.51 4.64
C GLU A 148 8.96 11.58 3.63
N PHE A 149 8.34 10.43 3.35
CA PHE A 149 8.84 9.47 2.38
C PHE A 149 8.79 10.05 0.96
N GLU A 150 7.72 10.76 0.63
CA GLU A 150 7.57 11.48 -0.64
C GLU A 150 8.55 12.64 -0.78
N ALA A 151 8.83 13.37 0.29
CA ALA A 151 9.83 14.45 0.24
C ALA A 151 11.22 13.94 -0.18
N LEU A 152 11.55 12.67 0.06
CA LEU A 152 12.80 12.05 -0.39
C LEU A 152 12.79 11.62 -1.88
N LEU A 153 11.61 11.40 -2.46
CA LEU A 153 11.43 10.75 -3.76
C LEU A 153 10.76 11.66 -4.81
N GLY A 154 10.30 12.83 -4.40
CA GLY A 154 9.49 13.72 -5.21
C GLY A 154 8.05 13.23 -5.40
N SER A 155 7.32 13.93 -6.26
CA SER A 155 5.87 13.76 -6.46
C SER A 155 5.45 12.39 -7.02
N ARG A 156 6.39 11.59 -7.53
CA ARG A 156 6.11 10.28 -8.15
C ARG A 156 5.74 9.20 -7.13
N ALA A 157 6.11 9.36 -5.86
CA ALA A 157 5.87 8.35 -4.83
C ALA A 157 4.37 7.98 -4.66
N ARG A 158 3.43 8.92 -4.80
CA ARG A 158 1.98 8.64 -4.74
C ARG A 158 1.37 8.12 -6.04
N GLN A 159 2.12 8.09 -7.14
CA GLN A 159 1.57 7.66 -8.42
C GLN A 159 1.24 6.17 -8.36
N GLY A 160 0.00 5.81 -8.69
CA GLY A 160 -0.40 4.41 -8.85
C GLY A 160 0.47 3.73 -9.91
N LEU A 161 0.96 2.54 -9.62
CA LEU A 161 1.99 1.89 -10.42
C LEU A 161 1.52 1.61 -11.86
N LEU A 162 0.25 1.26 -12.03
CA LEU A 162 -0.37 1.05 -13.35
C LEU A 162 -0.58 2.34 -14.15
N MET A 163 -0.40 3.51 -13.53
CA MET A 163 -0.48 4.81 -14.20
C MET A 163 0.90 5.38 -14.54
N VAL A 164 1.98 4.67 -14.19
CA VAL A 164 3.34 5.05 -14.55
C VAL A 164 3.54 4.75 -16.03
N GLN A 165 3.60 5.79 -16.87
CA GLN A 165 3.94 5.62 -18.28
C GLN A 165 5.46 5.37 -18.41
N ALA A 166 5.83 4.23 -19.01
CA ALA A 166 7.23 3.84 -19.22
C ALA A 166 8.05 4.88 -20.00
N ASP A 167 7.41 5.65 -20.89
CA ASP A 167 8.07 6.63 -21.77
C ASP A 167 8.24 8.03 -21.14
N ARG A 168 7.77 8.24 -19.90
CA ARG A 168 7.86 9.53 -19.18
C ARG A 168 8.57 9.42 -17.84
N LEU A 169 9.43 8.42 -17.71
CA LEU A 169 10.24 8.20 -16.52
C LEU A 169 11.36 9.25 -16.47
N ARG A 170 11.12 10.37 -15.77
CA ARG A 170 12.23 11.18 -15.27
C ARG A 170 12.94 10.40 -14.15
N PRO A 171 14.28 10.44 -14.09
CA PRO A 171 15.03 9.82 -12.99
C PRO A 171 14.55 10.35 -11.63
N LEU A 172 14.46 9.45 -10.64
CA LEU A 172 14.37 9.81 -9.22
C LEU A 172 15.63 10.57 -8.78
#